data_AF-A0A540X7F9-F1
#
_entry.id   AF-A0A540X7F9-F1
#
_cell.length_a   1.000
_cell.length_b   1.000
_cell.length_c   1.000
_cell.angle_alpha   90.00
_cell.angle_beta   90.00
_cell.angle_gamma   90.00
#
_symmetry.space_group_name_H-M   'P 1'
#
loop_
_entity.id
_entity.type
_entity.pdbx_description
1 polymer ?
#
loop_
_entity_poly.entity_id
_entity_poly.type
_entity_poly.pdbx_seq_one_letter_code
_entity_poly.pdbx_strand_id
1 'polypeptide(L)'
;MSLQTEASKAQVRHATAGISLHAAQRAELTASTRWADALLNYGPGARLVDEARLAFDHARARRAQLALDLDAAAESLSAAMTAVHIEARQ
;
A
#
# COMPACT_ATOMS: atom_id res chain seq x y z
N MET A 1 -6.60 -12.16 -26.82
CA MET A 1 -6.98 -10.99 -25.99
C MET A 1 -6.06 -9.85 -26.38
N SER A 2 -6.56 -8.63 -26.61
CA SER A 2 -5.74 -7.54 -27.19
C SER A 2 -4.74 -6.95 -26.20
N LEU A 3 -3.61 -6.40 -26.69
CA LEU A 3 -2.61 -5.73 -25.85
C LEU A 3 -3.18 -4.52 -25.11
N GLN A 4 -4.11 -3.79 -25.75
CA GLN A 4 -4.88 -2.73 -25.08
C GLN A 4 -5.65 -3.23 -23.85
N THR A 5 -6.26 -4.42 -23.94
CA THR A 5 -7.00 -5.01 -22.81
C THR A 5 -6.06 -5.30 -21.63
N GLU A 6 -4.85 -5.79 -21.90
CA GLU A 6 -3.86 -6.07 -20.85
C GLU A 6 -3.30 -4.80 -20.22
N ALA A 7 -3.04 -3.77 -21.02
CA ALA A 7 -2.64 -2.45 -20.50
C ALA A 7 -3.71 -1.85 -19.60
N SER A 8 -5.00 -1.90 -20.00
CA SER A 8 -6.09 -1.42 -19.15
C SER A 8 -6.20 -2.18 -17.83
N LYS A 9 -6.04 -3.51 -17.82
CA LYS A 9 -6.03 -4.29 -16.58
C LYS A 9 -4.84 -3.95 -15.68
N ALA A 10 -3.65 -3.79 -16.26
CA ALA A 10 -2.47 -3.40 -15.51
C ALA A 10 -2.66 -2.01 -14.87
N GLN A 11 -3.31 -1.09 -15.58
CA GLN A 11 -3.64 0.24 -15.07
C GLN A 11 -4.62 0.17 -13.89
N VAL A 12 -5.67 -0.66 -13.99
CA VAL A 12 -6.60 -0.89 -12.88
C VAL A 12 -5.91 -1.51 -11.67
N ARG A 13 -5.01 -2.47 -11.87
CA ARG A 13 -4.23 -3.08 -10.78
C ARG A 13 -3.34 -2.05 -10.08
N HIS A 14 -2.59 -1.25 -10.84
CA HIS A 14 -1.75 -0.18 -10.31
C HIS A 14 -2.57 0.86 -9.51
N ALA A 15 -3.71 1.31 -10.06
CA ALA A 15 -4.60 2.24 -9.36
C ALA A 15 -5.14 1.64 -8.05
N THR A 16 -5.56 0.37 -8.07
CA THR A 16 -6.08 -0.33 -6.90
C THR A 16 -5.01 -0.50 -5.82
N ALA A 17 -3.78 -0.85 -6.20
CA ALA A 17 -2.65 -0.92 -5.29
C ALA A 17 -2.36 0.44 -4.64
N GLY A 18 -2.40 1.53 -5.42
CA GLY A 18 -2.19 2.89 -4.92
C GLY A 18 -3.25 3.32 -3.90
N ILE A 19 -4.53 3.05 -4.19
CA ILE A 19 -5.65 3.31 -3.26
C ILE A 19 -5.46 2.50 -1.97
N SER A 20 -5.08 1.24 -2.09
CA SER A 20 -4.86 0.34 -0.94
C SER A 20 -3.71 0.83 -0.05
N LEU A 21 -2.60 1.25 -0.66
CA LEU A 21 -1.45 1.82 0.03
C LEU A 21 -1.86 3.09 0.81
N HIS A 22 -2.62 3.98 0.19
CA HIS A 22 -3.08 5.20 0.85
C HIS A 22 -4.02 4.90 2.05
N ALA A 23 -4.94 3.94 1.88
CA ALA A 23 -5.79 3.49 2.97
C ALA A 23 -4.98 2.91 4.14
N ALA A 24 -3.95 2.10 3.84
CA ALA A 24 -3.06 1.55 4.86
C ALA A 24 -2.23 2.62 5.57
N GLN A 25 -1.76 3.65 4.86
CA GLN A 25 -1.05 4.79 5.47
C GLN A 25 -1.95 5.53 6.47
N ARG A 26 -3.22 5.74 6.14
CA ARG A 26 -4.18 6.36 7.07
C ARG A 26 -4.42 5.50 8.32
N ALA A 27 -4.47 4.18 8.14
CA ALA A 27 -4.59 3.24 9.26
C ALA A 27 -3.35 3.27 10.17
N GLU A 28 -2.14 3.29 9.59
CA GLU A 28 -0.89 3.43 10.34
C GLU A 28 -0.84 4.73 11.14
N LEU A 29 -1.19 5.87 10.52
CA LEU A 29 -1.26 7.15 11.21
C LEU A 29 -2.25 7.13 12.39
N THR A 30 -3.43 6.54 12.18
CA THR A 30 -4.43 6.39 13.24
C THR A 30 -3.89 5.52 14.39
N ALA A 31 -3.24 4.40 14.08
CA ALA A 31 -2.63 3.53 15.09
C ALA A 31 -1.48 4.23 15.84
N SER A 32 -0.67 5.02 15.13
CA SER A 32 0.40 5.83 15.72
C SER A 32 -0.15 6.84 16.72
N THR A 33 -1.22 7.57 16.37
CA THR A 33 -1.87 8.51 17.30
C THR A 33 -2.41 7.80 18.54
N ARG A 34 -3.03 6.63 18.39
CA ARG A 34 -3.53 5.83 19.52
C ARG A 34 -2.41 5.34 20.42
N TRP A 35 -1.28 4.92 19.85
CA TRP A 35 -0.13 4.50 20.63
C TRP A 35 0.49 5.67 21.40
N ALA A 36 0.63 6.84 20.76
CA ALA A 36 1.10 8.06 21.42
C ALA A 36 0.16 8.49 22.57
N ASP A 37 -1.15 8.43 22.35
CA ASP A 37 -2.15 8.73 23.38
C ASP A 37 -2.07 7.74 24.56
N ALA A 38 -1.94 6.45 24.28
CA ALA A 38 -1.76 5.45 25.33
C ALA A 38 -0.48 5.69 26.13
N LEU A 39 0.64 6.02 25.46
CA LEU A 39 1.90 6.36 26.11
C LEU A 39 1.76 7.55 27.05
N LEU A 40 1.06 8.60 26.60
CA LEU A 40 0.84 9.82 27.38
C LEU A 40 -0.01 9.56 28.63
N ASN A 41 -1.07 8.75 28.50
CA ASN A 41 -2.06 8.56 29.58
C ASN A 41 -1.69 7.44 30.56
N TYR A 42 -1.04 6.37 30.10
CA TYR A 42 -0.77 5.18 30.92
C TYR A 42 0.72 4.95 31.22
N GLY A 43 1.61 5.62 30.49
CA GLY A 43 3.06 5.46 30.64
C GLY A 43 3.61 4.15 30.06
N PRO A 44 4.95 4.03 29.98
CA PRO A 44 5.60 2.84 29.44
C PRO A 44 5.37 1.60 30.32
N GLY A 45 5.28 0.42 29.69
CA GLY A 45 5.08 -0.86 30.38
C GLY A 45 3.63 -1.19 30.73
N ALA A 46 2.69 -0.26 30.50
CA ALA A 46 1.27 -0.57 30.58
C ALA A 46 0.84 -1.50 29.43
N ARG A 47 0.05 -2.55 29.74
CA ARG A 47 -0.45 -3.50 28.72
C ARG A 47 -1.15 -2.81 27.55
N LEU A 48 -1.94 -1.77 27.81
CA LEU A 48 -2.64 -1.00 26.77
C LEU A 48 -1.68 -0.29 25.80
N VAL A 49 -0.51 0.15 26.30
CA VAL A 49 0.53 0.75 25.45
C VAL A 49 1.16 -0.30 24.54
N ASP A 50 1.45 -1.49 25.08
CA ASP A 50 1.99 -2.58 24.27
C ASP A 50 1.00 -3.06 23.20
N GLU A 51 -0.29 -3.14 23.53
CA GLU A 51 -1.34 -3.47 22.55
C GLU A 51 -1.45 -2.42 21.45
N ALA A 52 -1.42 -1.13 21.80
CA ALA A 52 -1.45 -0.05 20.82
C ALA A 52 -0.19 -0.03 19.94
N ARG A 53 0.99 -0.31 20.51
CA ARG A 53 2.25 -0.47 19.77
C ARG A 53 2.18 -1.62 18.77
N LEU A 54 1.72 -2.78 19.19
CA LEU A 54 1.56 -3.95 18.31
C LEU A 54 0.61 -3.65 17.15
N ALA A 55 -0.49 -2.92 17.40
CA ALA A 55 -1.40 -2.49 16.34
C ALA A 55 -0.73 -1.53 15.34
N PHE A 56 0.10 -0.60 15.82
CA PHE A 56 0.91 0.27 14.96
C PHE A 56 1.91 -0.52 14.12
N ASP A 57 2.67 -1.43 14.74
CA ASP A 57 3.66 -2.27 14.05
C ASP A 57 3.01 -3.13 12.96
N HIS A 58 1.84 -3.72 13.25
CA HIS A 58 1.07 -4.46 12.27
C HIS A 58 0.59 -3.59 11.10
N ALA A 59 0.07 -2.39 11.38
CA ALA A 59 -0.35 -1.45 10.34
C ALA A 59 0.83 -1.00 9.45
N ARG A 60 1.98 -0.73 10.05
CA ARG A 60 3.23 -0.36 9.36
C ARG A 60 3.72 -1.49 8.46
N ALA A 61 3.73 -2.73 8.95
CA ALA A 61 4.11 -3.90 8.15
C ALA A 61 3.17 -4.10 6.97
N ARG A 62 1.86 -3.93 7.17
CA ARG A 62 0.87 -4.01 6.09
C ARG A 62 1.07 -2.92 5.04
N ARG A 63 1.35 -1.68 5.45
CA ARG A 63 1.66 -0.60 4.51
C ARG A 63 2.93 -0.91 3.70
N ALA A 64 3.97 -1.43 4.35
CA ALA A 64 5.21 -1.80 3.66
C ALA A 64 4.97 -2.88 2.59
N GLN A 65 4.17 -3.91 2.89
CA GLN A 65 3.79 -4.91 1.90
C GLN A 65 3.04 -4.29 0.71
N LEU A 66 2.07 -3.41 0.97
CA LEU A 66 1.31 -2.75 -0.09
C LEU A 66 2.16 -1.80 -0.94
N ALA A 67 3.26 -1.27 -0.41
CA ALA A 67 4.21 -0.49 -1.20
C ALA A 67 4.93 -1.39 -2.22
N LEU A 68 5.39 -2.58 -1.80
CA LEU A 68 5.97 -3.56 -2.71
C LEU A 68 4.97 -4.02 -3.77
N ASP A 69 3.71 -4.23 -3.39
CA ASP A 69 2.64 -4.60 -4.32
C ASP A 69 2.39 -3.49 -5.36
N LEU A 70 2.46 -2.21 -4.95
CA LEU A 70 2.34 -1.06 -5.85
C LEU A 70 3.51 -1.00 -6.84
N ASP A 71 4.74 -1.20 -6.38
CA ASP A 71 5.93 -1.21 -7.22
C ASP A 71 5.83 -2.31 -8.30
N ALA A 72 5.45 -3.54 -7.89
CA ALA A 72 5.23 -4.64 -8.82
C ALA A 72 4.10 -4.34 -9.84
N ALA A 73 3.02 -3.68 -9.40
CA ALA A 73 1.95 -3.27 -10.29
C ALA A 73 2.40 -2.18 -11.29
N ALA A 74 3.27 -1.26 -10.87
CA ALA A 74 3.84 -0.23 -11.73
C ALA A 74 4.75 -0.83 -12.81
N GLU A 75 5.58 -1.81 -12.46
CA GLU A 75 6.40 -2.55 -13.43
C GLU A 75 5.54 -3.26 -14.48
N SER A 76 4.49 -3.97 -14.04
CA SER A 76 3.55 -4.63 -14.95
C SER A 76 2.85 -3.64 -15.90
N LEU A 77 2.45 -2.47 -15.39
CA LEU A 77 1.85 -1.42 -16.19
C LEU A 77 2.84 -0.88 -17.23
N SER A 78 4.08 -0.60 -16.82
CA SER A 78 5.12 -0.11 -17.72
C SER A 78 5.36 -1.09 -18.88
N ALA A 79 5.51 -2.38 -18.59
CA ALA A 79 5.72 -3.41 -19.60
C ALA A 79 4.54 -3.50 -20.59
N ALA A 80 3.30 -3.46 -20.08
CA ALA A 80 2.11 -3.53 -20.92
C ALA A 80 1.98 -2.30 -21.85
N MET A 81 2.28 -1.11 -21.33
CA MET A 81 2.28 0.13 -22.12
C MET A 81 3.37 0.12 -23.19
N THR A 82 4.56 -0.39 -22.88
CA THR A 82 5.64 -0.58 -23.87
C THR A 82 5.20 -1.50 -25.00
N ALA A 83 4.54 -2.62 -24.70
CA ALA A 83 4.05 -3.55 -25.72
C ALA A 83 3.03 -2.89 -26.66
N VAL A 84 2.05 -2.16 -26.11
CA VAL A 84 1.06 -1.42 -26.90
C VAL A 84 1.73 -0.39 -27.82
N HIS A 85 2.75 0.30 -27.30
CA HIS A 85 3.48 1.32 -28.07
C HIS A 85 4.31 0.74 -29.22
N ILE A 86 4.91 -0.44 -29.02
CA ILE A 86 5.64 -1.14 -30.09
C ILE A 86 4.67 -1.58 -31.20
N GLU A 87 3.52 -2.15 -30.83
CA GLU A 87 2.49 -2.60 -31.80
C GLU A 87 1.95 -1.42 -32.62
N ALA A 88 1.70 -0.27 -32.00
CA ALA A 88 1.19 0.92 -32.71
C ALA A 88 2.17 1.54 -33.73
N ARG A 89 3.44 1.11 -33.73
CA ARG A 89 4.48 1.58 -34.66
C ARG A 89 4.78 0.62 -35.80
N GLN A 90 4.18 -0.58 -35.79
CA GLN A 90 4.29 -1.60 -36.84
C GLN A 90 3.15 -1.44 -37.85
#